data_AF-A0A660NZM0-F1
#
_entry.id   AF-A0A660NZM0-F1
#
_cell.length_a   1.000
_cell.length_b   1.000
_cell.length_c   1.000
_cell.angle_alpha   90.00
_cell.angle_beta   90.00
_cell.angle_gamma   90.00
#
_symmetry.space_group_name_H-M   'P 1'
#
loop_
_entity.id
_entity.type
_entity.pdbx_description
1 polymer ?
#
loop_
_entity_poly.entity_id
_entity_poly.type
_entity_poly.pdbx_seq_one_letter_code
_entity_poly.pdbx_strand_id
1 'polypeptide(L)'
;ETLGWKPKGEVTTYNAPRTVKVKVEQTIANGGAKLFTVINITQNNGGKKEGIATLYQFGRKDALPGTDTFYPTNSYSFDNTTGGRSLGYAIQHPENMFIYAQTGTYYYDWCNATYYNLWSADNTTTGWNDNAVVKTVYDPCPVGFKMPASNAFTGFTSNGQSQSGAANINANGTADSWGKFSAAYGHNFYTNGSKTATIFFPASGFRFSSDGSLSNVGYGGYYWSAVPSLTSSGCSLSFYWSNVSPQDYSYRSYGFAARPVSE
;
A
#
# COMPACT_ATOMS: atom_id res chain seq x y z
N GLU A 1 -4.48 13.64 -5.02
CA GLU A 1 -4.44 12.25 -5.52
C GLU A 1 -5.62 11.48 -4.92
N THR A 2 -6.21 10.51 -5.62
CA THR A 2 -7.29 9.67 -5.06
C THR A 2 -6.68 8.67 -4.09
N LEU A 3 -7.26 8.53 -2.88
CA LEU A 3 -6.77 7.61 -1.86
C LEU A 3 -6.67 6.17 -2.38
N GLY A 4 -5.55 5.51 -2.07
CA GLY A 4 -5.32 4.10 -2.36
C GLY A 4 -4.27 3.86 -3.44
N TRP A 5 -4.43 2.73 -4.15
CA TRP A 5 -3.49 2.26 -5.16
C TRP A 5 -3.91 2.73 -6.55
N LYS A 6 -2.96 3.31 -7.28
CA LYS A 6 -3.11 3.66 -8.70
C LYS A 6 -2.26 2.71 -9.54
N PRO A 7 -2.86 1.71 -10.20
CA PRO A 7 -2.14 0.84 -11.11
C PRO A 7 -1.44 1.64 -12.23
N LYS A 8 -0.23 1.23 -12.56
CA LYS A 8 0.53 1.62 -13.74
C LYS A 8 0.72 0.37 -14.61
N GLY A 9 0.61 0.55 -15.93
CA GLY A 9 0.74 -0.53 -16.90
C GLY A 9 -0.60 -1.08 -17.40
N GLU A 10 -0.53 -1.78 -18.54
CA GLU A 10 -1.68 -2.48 -19.12
C GLU A 10 -1.79 -3.87 -18.48
N VAL A 11 -2.91 -4.12 -17.79
CA VAL A 11 -3.28 -5.46 -17.35
C VAL A 11 -4.41 -5.93 -18.25
N THR A 12 -4.23 -7.07 -18.92
CA THR A 12 -5.27 -7.64 -19.77
C THR A 12 -6.50 -8.01 -18.94
N THR A 13 -7.70 -7.78 -19.48
CA THR A 13 -8.97 -8.13 -18.83
C THR A 13 -9.31 -9.64 -18.87
N TYR A 14 -8.43 -10.45 -19.47
CA TYR A 14 -8.61 -11.88 -19.66
C TYR A 14 -7.51 -12.69 -18.96
N ASN A 15 -7.80 -13.94 -18.59
CA ASN A 15 -6.97 -14.79 -17.73
C ASN A 15 -6.34 -16.01 -18.42
N ALA A 16 -6.50 -16.12 -19.75
CA ALA A 16 -5.85 -17.13 -20.57
C ALA A 16 -5.45 -16.54 -21.93
N PRO A 17 -4.36 -17.00 -22.58
CA PRO A 17 -3.94 -16.47 -23.87
C PRO A 17 -5.07 -16.61 -24.90
N ARG A 18 -5.21 -15.60 -25.76
CA ARG A 18 -6.16 -15.63 -26.88
C ARG A 18 -5.36 -15.76 -28.17
N THR A 19 -5.76 -16.68 -29.04
CA THR A 19 -5.08 -16.91 -30.31
C THR A 19 -6.04 -16.68 -31.47
N VAL A 20 -5.66 -15.80 -32.39
CA VAL A 20 -6.31 -15.68 -33.70
C VAL A 20 -5.53 -16.56 -34.67
N LYS A 21 -6.24 -17.38 -35.44
CA LYS A 21 -5.67 -18.24 -36.49
C LYS A 21 -6.04 -17.67 -37.85
N VAL A 22 -5.05 -17.34 -38.66
CA VAL A 22 -5.24 -16.86 -40.03
C VAL A 22 -4.77 -17.93 -40.99
N LYS A 23 -5.69 -18.50 -41.78
CA LYS A 23 -5.33 -19.44 -42.85
C LYS A 23 -5.04 -18.63 -44.12
N VAL A 24 -3.85 -18.79 -44.68
CA VAL A 24 -3.47 -18.26 -45.99
C VAL A 24 -3.33 -19.45 -46.93
N GLU A 25 -4.11 -19.46 -48.01
CA GLU A 25 -4.13 -20.55 -49.00
C GLU A 25 -3.90 -19.98 -50.40
N GLN A 26 -3.11 -20.70 -51.21
CA GLN A 26 -2.89 -20.34 -52.60
C GLN A 26 -4.18 -20.43 -53.41
N THR A 27 -4.44 -19.43 -54.26
CA THR A 27 -5.60 -19.44 -55.15
C THR A 27 -5.47 -20.47 -56.27
N ILE A 28 -4.23 -20.71 -56.76
CA ILE A 28 -3.90 -21.66 -57.83
C ILE A 28 -3.03 -22.80 -57.28
N ALA A 29 -3.34 -24.04 -57.65
CA ALA A 29 -2.57 -25.22 -57.26
C ALA A 29 -1.26 -25.33 -58.07
N ASN A 30 -0.16 -25.68 -57.41
CA ASN A 30 1.12 -25.94 -58.08
C ASN A 30 1.47 -27.44 -57.93
N GLY A 31 1.38 -28.20 -59.02
CA GLY A 31 1.54 -29.67 -58.99
C GLY A 31 0.32 -30.44 -58.46
N GLY A 32 -0.90 -29.88 -58.61
CA GLY A 32 -2.16 -30.57 -58.28
C GLY A 32 -2.69 -30.34 -56.87
N ALA A 33 -1.93 -29.68 -55.98
CA ALA A 33 -2.37 -29.31 -54.64
C ALA A 33 -2.23 -27.80 -54.38
N LYS A 34 -3.20 -27.22 -53.65
CA LYS A 34 -3.08 -25.87 -53.08
C LYS A 34 -2.29 -25.97 -51.78
N LEU A 35 -1.25 -25.16 -51.63
CA LEU A 35 -0.58 -25.03 -50.34
C LEU A 35 -1.34 -24.03 -49.47
N PHE A 36 -1.35 -24.29 -48.17
CA PHE A 36 -1.82 -23.33 -47.19
C PHE A 36 -0.88 -23.30 -45.99
N THR A 37 -0.91 -22.20 -45.26
CA THR A 37 -0.30 -22.07 -43.95
C THR A 37 -1.31 -21.48 -42.97
N VAL A 38 -1.16 -21.82 -41.69
CA VAL A 38 -1.92 -21.21 -40.61
C VAL A 38 -0.98 -20.37 -39.76
N ILE A 39 -1.21 -19.07 -39.76
CA ILE A 39 -0.49 -18.11 -38.93
C ILE A 39 -1.25 -18.01 -37.61
N ASN A 40 -0.61 -18.40 -36.51
CA ASN A 40 -1.15 -18.23 -35.17
C ASN A 40 -0.63 -16.91 -34.58
N ILE A 41 -1.53 -15.97 -34.29
CA ILE A 41 -1.23 -14.73 -33.56
C ILE A 41 -1.76 -14.90 -32.14
N THR A 42 -0.85 -15.12 -31.18
CA THR A 42 -1.22 -15.32 -29.78
C THR A 42 -0.99 -14.04 -28.99
N GLN A 43 -2.04 -13.53 -28.38
CA GLN A 43 -2.00 -12.50 -27.36
C GLN A 43 -1.99 -13.17 -25.99
N ASN A 44 -0.83 -13.15 -25.31
CA ASN A 44 -0.73 -13.68 -23.95
C ASN A 44 -1.59 -12.83 -23.00
N ASN A 45 -2.14 -13.47 -21.97
CA ASN A 45 -2.75 -12.77 -20.85
C ASN A 45 -1.68 -12.34 -19.85
N GLY A 46 -1.97 -11.29 -19.09
CA GLY A 46 -1.10 -10.75 -18.05
C GLY A 46 -0.79 -9.28 -18.26
N GLY A 47 0.27 -8.84 -17.60
CA GLY A 47 0.69 -7.44 -17.55
C GLY A 47 1.57 -7.25 -16.32
N LYS A 48 2.52 -6.32 -16.39
CA LYS A 48 3.29 -5.95 -15.21
C LYS A 48 2.35 -5.16 -14.30
N LYS A 49 1.90 -5.78 -13.21
CA LYS A 49 1.22 -5.04 -12.15
C LYS A 49 2.27 -4.12 -11.56
N GLU A 50 2.16 -2.82 -11.83
CA GLU A 50 2.92 -1.79 -11.14
C GLU A 50 1.93 -0.73 -10.68
N GLY A 51 2.42 0.27 -9.97
CA GLY A 51 1.60 1.39 -9.58
C GLY A 51 2.26 2.23 -8.51
N ILE A 52 1.47 3.16 -7.99
CA ILE A 52 1.87 4.05 -6.91
C ILE A 52 0.74 4.08 -5.88
N ALA A 53 1.10 4.27 -4.62
CA ALA A 53 0.13 4.47 -3.54
C ALA A 53 0.15 5.94 -3.11
N THR A 54 -1.00 6.48 -2.74
CA THR A 54 -1.02 7.71 -1.95
C THR A 54 -0.61 7.41 -0.52
N LEU A 55 0.31 8.21 0.01
CA LEU A 55 0.92 8.02 1.33
C LEU A 55 0.50 9.15 2.27
N TYR A 56 0.60 8.92 3.57
CA TYR A 56 0.20 9.88 4.61
C TYR A 56 1.16 9.77 5.79
N GLN A 57 1.47 10.90 6.43
CA GLN A 57 2.06 10.85 7.77
C GLN A 57 0.96 10.54 8.79
N PHE A 58 1.35 9.90 9.88
CA PHE A 58 0.38 9.45 10.89
C PHE A 58 -0.46 10.62 11.41
N GLY A 59 -1.78 10.48 11.39
CA GLY A 59 -2.73 11.50 11.85
C GLY A 59 -3.00 12.65 10.87
N ARG A 60 -2.40 12.67 9.67
CA ARG A 60 -2.70 13.68 8.64
C ARG A 60 -3.76 13.19 7.65
N LYS A 61 -4.48 14.15 7.08
CA LYS A 61 -5.36 13.94 5.92
C LYS A 61 -4.67 14.26 4.59
N ASP A 62 -3.59 15.02 4.65
CA ASP A 62 -2.90 15.55 3.49
C ASP A 62 -2.10 14.43 2.81
N ALA A 63 -2.35 14.25 1.53
CA ALA A 63 -1.77 13.20 0.71
C ALA A 63 -0.34 13.53 0.31
N LEU A 64 0.57 12.57 0.51
CA LEU A 64 1.92 12.56 -0.01
C LEU A 64 2.01 11.66 -1.25
N PRO A 65 2.78 12.05 -2.28
CA PRO A 65 2.89 11.24 -3.49
C PRO A 65 3.73 9.98 -3.23
N GLY A 66 3.29 8.79 -3.64
CA GLY A 66 4.10 7.56 -3.67
C GLY A 66 5.02 7.46 -4.88
N THR A 67 5.55 8.59 -5.36
CA THR A 67 6.44 8.69 -6.52
C THR A 67 7.28 9.96 -6.47
N ASP A 68 8.52 9.92 -6.95
CA ASP A 68 9.41 11.09 -6.96
C ASP A 68 9.21 12.01 -8.18
N THR A 69 8.25 11.71 -9.05
CA THR A 69 7.95 12.52 -10.25
C THR A 69 7.57 13.98 -9.93
N PHE A 70 7.11 14.28 -8.72
CA PHE A 70 6.67 15.62 -8.29
C PHE A 70 7.72 16.39 -7.48
N TYR A 71 8.88 15.78 -7.24
CA TYR A 71 9.95 16.36 -6.44
C TYR A 71 11.14 16.77 -7.33
N PRO A 72 11.78 17.94 -7.13
CA PRO A 72 11.37 19.07 -6.26
C PRO A 72 10.57 20.15 -7.00
N THR A 73 10.25 19.97 -8.28
CA THR A 73 9.95 21.08 -9.20
C THR A 73 8.48 21.50 -9.27
N ASN A 74 7.56 20.76 -8.65
CA ASN A 74 6.14 20.80 -9.00
C ASN A 74 5.22 20.54 -7.79
N SER A 75 5.51 21.26 -6.70
CA SER A 75 4.68 21.51 -5.50
C SER A 75 4.96 20.65 -4.27
N TYR A 76 5.38 19.39 -4.39
CA TYR A 76 5.70 18.57 -3.20
C TYR A 76 7.13 18.79 -2.72
N SER A 77 7.33 19.04 -1.42
CA SER A 77 8.66 19.25 -0.84
C SER A 77 8.85 18.61 0.54
N PHE A 78 10.11 18.57 0.99
CA PHE A 78 10.49 18.09 2.31
C PHE A 78 10.86 19.26 3.20
N ASP A 79 10.15 19.43 4.31
CA ASP A 79 10.52 20.38 5.35
C ASP A 79 11.39 19.66 6.37
N ASN A 80 12.69 19.97 6.32
CA ASN A 80 13.74 19.37 7.14
C ASN A 80 14.04 20.16 8.43
N THR A 81 13.12 21.00 8.88
CA THR A 81 13.34 21.83 10.06
C THR A 81 13.08 21.05 11.35
N THR A 82 14.05 21.06 12.25
CA THR A 82 13.93 20.56 13.63
C THR A 82 12.82 21.29 14.40
N GLY A 83 12.19 20.60 15.36
CA GLY A 83 11.16 21.15 16.25
C GLY A 83 9.75 20.63 15.96
N GLY A 84 9.55 19.95 14.82
CA GLY A 84 8.24 19.50 14.36
C GLY A 84 7.36 20.66 13.89
N ARG A 85 6.13 20.35 13.48
CA ARG A 85 5.13 21.35 13.07
C ARG A 85 3.83 21.22 13.85
N SER A 86 3.15 22.34 14.04
CA SER A 86 1.80 22.31 14.59
C SER A 86 0.83 21.72 13.57
N LEU A 87 -0.27 21.15 14.06
CA LEU A 87 -1.32 20.62 13.19
C LEU A 87 -1.91 21.71 12.26
N GLY A 88 -2.06 22.93 12.79
CA GLY A 88 -2.53 24.08 12.00
C GLY A 88 -1.58 24.45 10.86
N TYR A 89 -0.26 24.41 11.11
CA TYR A 89 0.74 24.63 10.07
C TYR A 89 0.67 23.55 8.99
N ALA A 90 0.56 22.28 9.39
CA ALA A 90 0.47 21.17 8.44
C ALA A 90 -0.76 21.27 7.51
N ILE A 91 -1.90 21.76 8.02
CA ILE A 91 -3.14 21.98 7.24
C ILE A 91 -2.95 23.11 6.20
N GLN A 92 -2.16 24.13 6.53
CA GLN A 92 -1.86 25.24 5.62
C GLN A 92 -0.75 24.90 4.61
N HIS A 93 0.03 23.87 4.91
CA HIS A 93 1.13 23.37 4.09
C HIS A 93 0.98 21.88 3.73
N PRO A 94 -0.13 21.46 3.11
CA PRO A 94 -0.37 20.07 2.72
C PRO A 94 0.66 19.56 1.71
N GLU A 95 1.32 20.46 0.99
CA GLU A 95 2.35 20.19 0.00
C GLU A 95 3.69 19.74 0.59
N ASN A 96 3.88 19.85 1.90
CA ASN A 96 5.11 19.48 2.59
C ASN A 96 4.96 18.18 3.37
N MET A 97 5.94 17.29 3.22
CA MET A 97 6.21 16.26 4.22
C MET A 97 7.18 16.82 5.25
N PHE A 98 6.83 16.70 6.52
CA PHE A 98 7.66 17.19 7.62
C PHE A 98 8.53 16.05 8.16
N ILE A 99 9.82 16.28 8.34
CA ILE A 99 10.68 15.28 8.96
C ILE A 99 10.31 15.05 10.44
N TYR A 100 10.89 14.02 11.06
CA TYR A 100 10.74 13.87 12.50
C TYR A 100 11.32 15.07 13.27
N ALA A 101 10.68 15.41 14.39
CA ALA A 101 10.89 16.66 15.11
C ALA A 101 12.28 16.81 15.74
N GLN A 102 13.01 15.72 15.99
CA GLN A 102 14.39 15.75 16.52
C GLN A 102 14.55 16.38 17.91
N THR A 103 13.47 16.58 18.64
CA THR A 103 13.52 17.21 19.97
C THR A 103 12.37 16.75 20.86
N GLY A 104 12.56 16.88 22.16
CA GLY A 104 11.54 16.61 23.17
C GLY A 104 11.02 15.16 23.18
N THR A 105 9.83 14.99 23.76
CA THR A 105 9.15 13.69 23.88
C THR A 105 8.54 13.19 22.57
N TYR A 106 8.37 14.08 21.60
CA TYR A 106 7.83 13.83 20.27
C TYR A 106 8.94 13.66 19.21
N TYR A 107 10.16 13.26 19.62
CA TYR A 107 11.36 13.20 18.78
C TYR A 107 11.15 12.56 17.39
N TYR A 108 10.43 11.44 17.31
CA TYR A 108 10.15 10.70 16.07
C TYR A 108 8.83 11.09 15.38
N ASP A 109 8.07 12.01 15.95
CA ASP A 109 6.83 12.54 15.37
C ASP A 109 7.14 13.66 14.37
N TRP A 110 6.31 13.85 13.36
CA TRP A 110 6.38 15.04 12.51
C TRP A 110 5.75 16.25 13.22
N CYS A 111 4.82 15.98 14.14
CA CYS A 111 4.10 17.02 14.87
C CYS A 111 4.87 17.43 16.13
N ASN A 112 4.80 18.72 16.48
CA ASN A 112 5.37 19.24 17.73
C ASN A 112 4.49 18.98 18.97
N ALA A 113 3.43 18.19 18.81
CA ALA A 113 2.54 17.73 19.86
C ALA A 113 2.05 16.32 19.55
N THR A 114 1.89 15.50 20.59
CA THR A 114 1.40 14.13 20.45
C THR A 114 -0.11 14.10 20.63
N TYR A 115 -0.82 13.62 19.60
CA TYR A 115 -2.26 13.40 19.64
C TYR A 115 -2.60 11.92 19.57
N TYR A 116 -3.67 11.50 20.25
CA TYR A 116 -4.11 10.10 20.29
C TYR A 116 -5.30 9.84 19.36
N ASN A 117 -6.03 10.89 19.03
CA ASN A 117 -7.36 10.83 18.45
C ASN A 117 -7.46 11.54 17.08
N LEU A 118 -6.35 11.67 16.35
CA LEU A 118 -6.37 12.33 15.04
C LEU A 118 -7.20 11.54 14.05
N TRP A 119 -7.08 10.21 13.96
CA TRP A 119 -7.87 9.38 13.03
C TRP A 119 -9.04 8.62 13.68
N SER A 120 -9.10 8.59 15.01
CA SER A 120 -10.24 8.04 15.76
C SER A 120 -10.65 9.00 16.86
N ALA A 121 -11.86 9.58 16.77
CA ALA A 121 -12.45 10.35 17.85
C ALA A 121 -12.50 9.49 19.13
N ASP A 122 -12.41 10.16 20.27
CA ASP A 122 -12.47 9.56 21.61
C ASP A 122 -11.39 8.53 21.97
N ASN A 123 -10.42 8.25 21.07
CA ASN A 123 -9.32 7.38 21.42
C ASN A 123 -8.43 8.01 22.49
N THR A 124 -8.32 7.33 23.62
CA THR A 124 -7.43 7.68 24.75
C THR A 124 -6.37 6.60 25.01
N THR A 125 -6.31 5.58 24.15
CA THR A 125 -5.45 4.41 24.34
C THR A 125 -4.32 4.36 23.32
N THR A 126 -3.31 3.54 23.62
CA THR A 126 -2.21 3.22 22.71
C THR A 126 -2.09 1.71 22.54
N GLY A 127 -1.40 1.27 21.50
CA GLY A 127 -1.13 -0.13 21.23
C GLY A 127 -2.21 -0.82 20.40
N TRP A 128 -2.09 -2.14 20.28
CA TRP A 128 -2.94 -2.96 19.43
C TRP A 128 -4.22 -3.38 20.13
N ASN A 129 -5.37 -3.05 19.54
CA ASN A 129 -6.69 -3.33 20.08
C ASN A 129 -7.75 -3.34 18.97
N ASP A 130 -8.95 -3.78 19.33
CA ASP A 130 -10.14 -3.85 18.47
C ASP A 130 -11.17 -2.77 18.83
N ASN A 131 -10.75 -1.67 19.47
CA ASN A 131 -11.66 -0.58 19.79
C ASN A 131 -12.23 0.03 18.51
N ALA A 132 -13.50 0.40 18.56
CA ALA A 132 -14.17 1.02 17.42
C ALA A 132 -13.46 2.32 17.01
N VAL A 133 -13.10 2.40 15.72
CA VAL A 133 -12.59 3.63 15.13
C VAL A 133 -13.76 4.57 14.83
N VAL A 134 -13.70 5.79 15.37
CA VAL A 134 -14.70 6.84 15.10
C VAL A 134 -14.08 7.88 14.17
N LYS A 135 -14.52 7.93 12.91
CA LYS A 135 -13.92 8.80 11.90
C LYS A 135 -13.88 10.28 12.33
N THR A 136 -12.76 10.95 12.08
CA THR A 136 -12.58 12.40 12.31
C THR A 136 -12.46 13.19 11.01
N VAL A 137 -12.29 14.51 11.11
CA VAL A 137 -11.95 15.36 9.97
C VAL A 137 -10.54 15.08 9.39
N TYR A 138 -9.62 14.53 10.19
CA TYR A 138 -8.24 14.23 9.77
C TYR A 138 -8.07 12.84 9.16
N ASP A 139 -9.07 11.96 9.31
CA ASP A 139 -9.09 10.66 8.65
C ASP A 139 -9.16 10.86 7.11
N PRO A 140 -8.20 10.30 6.34
CA PRO A 140 -8.12 10.52 4.89
C PRO A 140 -9.13 9.67 4.10
N CYS A 141 -9.81 8.70 4.72
CA CYS A 141 -10.71 7.78 4.04
C CYS A 141 -11.96 8.49 3.47
N PRO A 142 -12.58 7.98 2.40
CA PRO A 142 -13.85 8.49 1.89
C PRO A 142 -15.00 8.39 2.91
N VAL A 143 -16.11 9.10 2.65
CA VAL A 143 -17.35 8.95 3.41
C VAL A 143 -17.84 7.50 3.33
N GLY A 144 -18.31 6.96 4.46
CA GLY A 144 -18.69 5.55 4.60
C GLY A 144 -17.52 4.61 4.92
N PHE A 145 -16.29 5.12 4.95
CA PHE A 145 -15.09 4.37 5.35
C PHE A 145 -14.28 5.10 6.41
N LYS A 146 -13.48 4.35 7.14
CA LYS A 146 -12.60 4.82 8.23
C LYS A 146 -11.25 4.14 8.18
N MET A 147 -10.27 4.70 8.88
CA MET A 147 -9.00 4.04 9.15
C MET A 147 -9.23 2.71 9.90
N PRO A 148 -8.41 1.69 9.67
CA PRO A 148 -8.57 0.39 10.33
C PRO A 148 -8.18 0.45 11.81
N ALA A 149 -8.85 -0.36 12.64
CA ALA A 149 -8.41 -0.62 14.01
C ALA A 149 -6.99 -1.24 14.02
N SER A 150 -6.25 -1.12 15.12
CA SER A 150 -4.85 -1.57 15.17
C SER A 150 -4.68 -3.09 15.07
N ASN A 151 -5.74 -3.88 15.30
CA ASN A 151 -5.77 -5.33 15.08
C ASN A 151 -6.36 -5.79 13.73
N ALA A 152 -6.81 -4.87 12.87
CA ALA A 152 -7.54 -5.23 11.64
C ALA A 152 -6.78 -6.17 10.69
N PHE A 153 -5.45 -6.19 10.76
CA PHE A 153 -4.59 -6.97 9.87
C PHE A 153 -4.13 -8.31 10.45
N THR A 154 -4.49 -8.63 11.70
CA THR A 154 -4.02 -9.84 12.40
C THR A 154 -4.37 -11.13 11.65
N GLY A 155 -5.48 -11.15 10.91
CA GLY A 155 -5.83 -12.29 10.05
C GLY A 155 -4.84 -12.61 8.92
N PHE A 156 -3.87 -11.73 8.61
CA PHE A 156 -2.89 -11.95 7.54
C PHE A 156 -1.78 -12.94 7.93
N THR A 157 -1.68 -13.31 9.19
CA THR A 157 -0.75 -14.34 9.67
C THR A 157 -1.47 -15.42 10.47
N SER A 158 -0.85 -16.58 10.61
CA SER A 158 -1.47 -17.76 11.24
C SER A 158 -1.87 -17.56 12.71
N ASN A 159 -1.19 -16.65 13.42
CA ASN A 159 -1.42 -16.41 14.85
C ASN A 159 -1.66 -14.94 15.21
N GLY A 160 -1.89 -14.06 14.23
CA GLY A 160 -2.10 -12.64 14.49
C GLY A 160 -0.84 -11.83 14.78
N GLN A 161 0.33 -12.45 14.83
CA GLN A 161 1.61 -11.79 15.16
C GLN A 161 2.53 -11.75 13.94
N SER A 162 3.70 -11.12 14.09
CA SER A 162 4.73 -11.13 13.05
C SER A 162 5.17 -12.56 12.72
N GLN A 163 5.04 -12.92 11.45
CA GLN A 163 5.35 -14.27 10.96
C GLN A 163 6.24 -14.20 9.73
N SER A 164 6.95 -15.30 9.50
CA SER A 164 7.75 -15.53 8.30
C SER A 164 7.50 -16.90 7.70
N GLY A 165 7.81 -17.00 6.40
CA GLY A 165 7.63 -18.22 5.63
C GLY A 165 6.19 -18.43 5.14
N ALA A 166 6.06 -19.02 3.96
CA ALA A 166 4.79 -19.17 3.26
C ALA A 166 3.71 -19.90 4.08
N ALA A 167 4.10 -20.87 4.92
CA ALA A 167 3.17 -21.64 5.75
C ALA A 167 2.46 -20.80 6.82
N ASN A 168 3.07 -19.70 7.28
CA ASN A 168 2.55 -18.86 8.36
C ASN A 168 1.90 -17.56 7.86
N ILE A 169 2.01 -17.28 6.56
CA ILE A 169 1.42 -16.10 5.92
C ILE A 169 0.13 -16.53 5.23
N ASN A 170 -0.99 -15.91 5.60
CA ASN A 170 -2.31 -16.21 5.04
C ASN A 170 -2.52 -15.53 3.69
N ALA A 171 -1.65 -15.82 2.72
CA ALA A 171 -1.73 -15.30 1.36
C ALA A 171 -1.95 -16.40 0.33
N ASN A 172 -2.70 -16.07 -0.74
CA ASN A 172 -2.97 -16.98 -1.84
C ASN A 172 -1.77 -17.02 -2.80
N GLY A 173 -0.78 -17.87 -2.46
CA GLY A 173 0.38 -18.20 -3.29
C GLY A 173 1.44 -17.10 -3.43
N THR A 174 1.10 -15.83 -3.14
CA THR A 174 2.06 -14.71 -3.24
C THR A 174 3.21 -14.78 -2.23
N ALA A 175 3.11 -15.60 -1.18
CA ALA A 175 4.17 -15.81 -0.20
C ALA A 175 5.11 -16.98 -0.56
N ASP A 176 4.79 -17.79 -1.58
CA ASP A 176 5.56 -19.01 -1.89
C ASP A 176 6.95 -18.70 -2.47
N SER A 177 7.10 -17.56 -3.17
CA SER A 177 8.38 -17.12 -3.72
C SER A 177 8.38 -15.63 -4.04
N TRP A 178 9.57 -15.03 -4.04
CA TRP A 178 9.80 -13.67 -4.52
C TRP A 178 9.25 -13.46 -5.94
N GLY A 179 9.39 -14.45 -6.83
CA GLY A 179 8.88 -14.36 -8.20
C GLY A 179 7.36 -14.19 -8.27
N LYS A 180 6.60 -14.92 -7.42
CA LYS A 180 5.14 -14.76 -7.35
C LYS A 180 4.74 -13.42 -6.74
N PHE A 181 5.41 -12.99 -5.68
CA PHE A 181 5.17 -11.70 -5.03
C PHE A 181 5.42 -10.52 -5.99
N SER A 182 6.60 -10.49 -6.62
CA SER A 182 7.00 -9.42 -7.55
C SER A 182 6.13 -9.37 -8.80
N ALA A 183 5.70 -10.52 -9.33
CA ALA A 183 4.72 -10.57 -10.43
C ALA A 183 3.34 -10.05 -10.02
N ALA A 184 2.93 -10.29 -8.77
CA ALA A 184 1.67 -9.78 -8.22
C ALA A 184 1.74 -8.31 -7.77
N TYR A 185 2.95 -7.80 -7.53
CA TYR A 185 3.25 -6.49 -6.93
C TYR A 185 2.74 -6.33 -5.50
N GLY A 186 2.78 -7.40 -4.71
CA GLY A 186 2.25 -7.43 -3.35
C GLY A 186 1.63 -8.78 -2.98
N HIS A 187 0.79 -8.78 -1.95
CA HIS A 187 0.10 -9.97 -1.47
C HIS A 187 -1.38 -10.00 -1.80
N ASN A 188 -1.89 -11.19 -2.11
CA ASN A 188 -3.33 -11.47 -2.10
C ASN A 188 -3.66 -12.20 -0.78
N PHE A 189 -3.98 -11.46 0.27
CA PHE A 189 -4.29 -12.04 1.58
C PHE A 189 -5.69 -12.65 1.59
N TYR A 190 -5.88 -13.75 2.31
CA TYR A 190 -7.22 -14.30 2.53
C TYR A 190 -8.03 -13.42 3.48
N THR A 191 -9.32 -13.23 3.21
CA THR A 191 -10.23 -12.41 4.03
C THR A 191 -11.07 -13.22 5.00
N ASN A 192 -11.00 -14.55 4.94
CA ASN A 192 -11.74 -15.45 5.81
C ASN A 192 -10.95 -16.75 6.08
N GLY A 193 -11.29 -17.43 7.18
CA GLY A 193 -10.64 -18.68 7.59
C GLY A 193 -10.84 -19.84 6.60
N SER A 194 -11.92 -19.82 5.82
CA SER A 194 -12.19 -20.82 4.78
C SER A 194 -11.37 -20.63 3.50
N LYS A 195 -10.58 -19.55 3.41
CA LYS A 195 -9.70 -19.23 2.28
C LYS A 195 -10.42 -19.16 0.92
N THR A 196 -11.67 -18.69 0.92
CA THR A 196 -12.50 -18.62 -0.30
C THR A 196 -12.47 -17.26 -1.00
N ALA A 197 -11.99 -16.22 -0.32
CA ALA A 197 -11.89 -14.88 -0.85
C ALA A 197 -10.56 -14.23 -0.45
N THR A 198 -10.05 -13.35 -1.32
CA THR A 198 -8.80 -12.63 -1.11
C THR A 198 -8.95 -11.14 -1.31
N ILE A 199 -8.10 -10.36 -0.63
CA ILE A 199 -7.93 -8.93 -0.80
C ILE A 199 -6.49 -8.63 -1.21
N PHE A 200 -6.32 -7.78 -2.22
CA PHE A 200 -4.99 -7.40 -2.69
C PHE A 200 -4.42 -6.22 -1.90
N PHE A 201 -3.23 -6.41 -1.36
CA PHE A 201 -2.40 -5.40 -0.69
C PHE A 201 -1.12 -5.18 -1.50
N PRO A 202 -1.01 -4.05 -2.22
CA PRO A 202 0.18 -3.76 -2.99
C PRO A 202 1.40 -3.50 -2.10
N ALA A 203 2.58 -3.83 -2.62
CA ALA A 203 3.86 -3.41 -2.07
C ALA A 203 4.03 -1.88 -2.29
N SER A 204 3.37 -1.10 -1.44
CA SER A 204 3.20 0.34 -1.56
C SER A 204 4.50 1.14 -1.45
N GLY A 205 5.53 0.57 -0.83
CA GLY A 205 6.67 1.33 -0.34
C GLY A 205 6.27 2.35 0.73
N PHE A 206 7.17 3.27 1.01
CA PHE A 206 6.99 4.36 1.99
C PHE A 206 7.89 5.55 1.68
N ARG A 207 7.61 6.69 2.34
CA ARG A 207 8.55 7.83 2.43
C ARG A 207 9.25 7.89 3.77
N PHE A 208 10.57 8.03 3.74
CA PHE A 208 11.43 8.03 4.92
C PHE A 208 11.19 9.22 5.85
N SER A 209 11.28 9.00 7.16
CA SER A 209 11.03 10.03 8.17
C SER A 209 12.10 11.12 8.25
N SER A 210 13.32 10.88 7.79
CA SER A 210 14.48 11.80 7.89
C SER A 210 14.59 12.79 6.73
N ASP A 211 14.23 12.35 5.53
CA ASP A 211 14.48 13.08 4.29
C ASP A 211 13.34 12.91 3.27
N GLY A 212 12.32 12.12 3.61
CA GLY A 212 11.17 11.81 2.77
C GLY A 212 11.48 11.06 1.48
N SER A 213 12.69 10.50 1.33
CA SER A 213 13.06 9.63 0.22
C SER A 213 12.07 8.48 0.08
N LEU A 214 11.69 8.18 -1.17
CA LEU A 214 10.78 7.08 -1.48
C LEU A 214 11.56 5.76 -1.55
N SER A 215 11.08 4.75 -0.85
CA SER A 215 11.74 3.44 -0.80
C SER A 215 10.75 2.28 -0.81
N ASN A 216 11.26 1.08 -1.12
CA ASN A 216 10.55 -0.20 -1.09
C ASN A 216 9.29 -0.32 -1.95
N VAL A 217 9.07 0.58 -2.91
CA VAL A 217 7.98 0.48 -3.89
C VAL A 217 8.16 -0.79 -4.72
N GLY A 218 7.17 -1.68 -4.69
CA GLY A 218 7.25 -3.01 -5.33
C GLY A 218 7.96 -4.09 -4.50
N TYR A 219 8.57 -3.74 -3.35
CA TYR A 219 9.31 -4.66 -2.48
C TYR A 219 8.62 -4.92 -1.15
N GLY A 220 8.02 -3.90 -0.53
CA GLY A 220 7.31 -4.01 0.73
C GLY A 220 6.06 -3.14 0.79
N GLY A 221 5.09 -3.52 1.61
CA GLY A 221 3.87 -2.75 1.85
C GLY A 221 3.79 -2.26 3.27
N TYR A 222 3.35 -1.01 3.45
CA TYR A 222 3.30 -0.33 4.73
C TYR A 222 1.99 0.45 4.84
N TYR A 223 1.20 0.13 5.86
CA TYR A 223 -0.16 0.65 6.01
C TYR A 223 -0.40 1.11 7.43
N TRP A 224 -0.92 2.32 7.60
CA TRP A 224 -1.28 2.84 8.91
C TRP A 224 -2.58 2.23 9.44
N SER A 225 -2.65 2.09 10.77
CA SER A 225 -3.89 1.94 11.54
C SER A 225 -4.25 3.23 12.26
N ALA A 226 -5.48 3.32 12.79
CA ALA A 226 -6.05 4.58 13.29
C ALA A 226 -5.43 5.10 14.60
N VAL A 227 -4.80 4.23 15.39
CA VAL A 227 -4.36 4.54 16.77
C VAL A 227 -2.84 4.51 16.92
N PRO A 228 -2.29 5.28 17.87
CA PRO A 228 -0.87 5.26 18.15
C PRO A 228 -0.42 3.98 18.86
N SER A 229 0.83 3.56 18.64
CA SER A 229 1.43 2.49 19.43
C SER A 229 2.11 3.03 20.70
N LEU A 230 2.81 4.16 20.57
CA LEU A 230 3.56 4.86 21.61
C LEU A 230 3.52 6.38 21.36
N THR A 231 4.14 7.17 22.24
CA THR A 231 4.18 8.65 22.17
C THR A 231 4.53 9.19 20.77
N SER A 232 5.56 8.64 20.11
CA SER A 232 6.05 9.10 18.81
C SER A 232 5.92 8.07 17.69
N SER A 233 5.15 7.00 17.93
CA SER A 233 4.94 5.91 16.97
C SER A 233 3.45 5.62 16.72
N GLY A 234 3.12 5.24 15.49
CA GLY A 234 1.79 4.79 15.06
C GLY A 234 1.74 3.26 14.95
N CYS A 235 0.56 2.66 15.13
CA CYS A 235 0.34 1.25 14.76
C CYS A 235 0.27 1.12 13.23
N SER A 236 0.86 0.06 12.69
CA SER A 236 0.89 -0.20 11.25
C SER A 236 0.89 -1.69 10.93
N LEU A 237 0.61 -2.00 9.68
CA LEU A 237 0.98 -3.24 9.02
C LEU A 237 2.25 -3.00 8.20
N SER A 238 3.22 -3.91 8.29
CA SER A 238 4.32 -3.99 7.33
C SER A 238 4.45 -5.40 6.76
N PHE A 239 4.87 -5.50 5.50
CA PHE A 239 5.18 -6.79 4.90
C PHE A 239 6.21 -6.70 3.79
N TYR A 240 6.89 -7.83 3.58
CA TYR A 240 7.68 -8.19 2.42
C TYR A 240 7.21 -9.58 1.93
N TRP A 241 7.75 -10.07 0.83
CA TRP A 241 7.31 -11.35 0.24
C TRP A 241 7.26 -12.54 1.22
N SER A 242 8.22 -12.62 2.16
CA SER A 242 8.38 -13.73 3.10
C SER A 242 8.09 -13.38 4.56
N ASN A 243 7.67 -12.14 4.85
CA ASN A 243 7.54 -11.62 6.21
C ASN A 243 6.32 -10.70 6.30
N VAL A 244 5.45 -10.93 7.26
CA VAL A 244 4.27 -10.09 7.50
C VAL A 244 4.19 -9.76 8.99
N SER A 245 4.11 -8.48 9.31
CA SER A 245 3.94 -7.94 10.66
C SER A 245 2.62 -7.18 10.72
N PRO A 246 1.51 -7.83 11.11
CA PRO A 246 0.20 -7.18 11.17
C PRO A 246 0.05 -6.21 12.34
N GLN A 247 0.87 -6.39 13.38
CA GLN A 247 0.96 -5.54 14.57
C GLN A 247 2.34 -4.88 14.61
N ASP A 248 2.68 -4.11 13.59
CA ASP A 248 3.91 -3.33 13.55
C ASP A 248 3.70 -1.95 14.19
N TYR A 249 4.81 -1.24 14.37
CA TYR A 249 4.81 0.16 14.72
C TYR A 249 5.92 0.91 13.98
N SER A 250 5.68 2.19 13.71
CA SER A 250 6.67 3.02 13.03
C SER A 250 6.55 4.47 13.48
N TYR A 251 7.62 5.22 13.27
CA TYR A 251 7.64 6.65 13.56
C TYR A 251 6.51 7.36 12.83
N ARG A 252 5.79 8.22 13.55
CA ARG A 252 4.61 8.92 13.00
C ARG A 252 4.94 9.80 11.79
N SER A 253 6.20 10.20 11.67
CA SER A 253 6.76 10.97 10.55
C SER A 253 6.94 10.19 9.24
N TYR A 254 6.90 8.85 9.24
CA TYR A 254 6.91 8.09 7.99
C TYR A 254 5.68 8.36 7.13
N GLY A 255 5.85 8.33 5.80
CA GLY A 255 4.73 8.33 4.86
C GLY A 255 4.32 6.91 4.48
N PHE A 256 3.20 6.40 5.01
CA PHE A 256 2.65 5.07 4.68
C PHE A 256 1.28 5.17 4.03
N ALA A 257 0.84 4.10 3.37
CA ALA A 257 -0.48 4.04 2.75
C ALA A 257 -1.60 3.92 3.80
N ALA A 258 -2.81 4.31 3.41
CA ALA A 258 -4.04 4.04 4.17
C ALA A 258 -4.85 2.95 3.46
N ARG A 259 -5.45 2.01 4.22
CA ARG A 259 -6.41 1.03 3.70
C ARG A 259 -7.77 1.23 4.39
N PRO A 260 -8.70 1.95 3.76
CA PRO A 260 -10.01 2.21 4.35
C PRO A 260 -10.80 0.91 4.58
N VAL A 261 -11.57 0.90 5.66
CA VAL A 261 -12.49 -0.19 6.00
C VAL A 261 -13.92 0.34 6.17
N SER A 262 -14.91 -0.49 5.85
CA SER A 262 -16.33 -0.28 6.14
C SER A 262 -16.76 -1.38 7.12
N GLU A 263 -16.61 -1.08 8.40
CA GLU A 263 -17.05 -1.94 9.52
C GLU A 263 -18.23 -1.30 10.21
#